data_AF-A0A7D6CQ57-F1
#
_entry.id   AF-A0A7D6CQ57-F1
#
_cell.length_a   1.000
_cell.length_b   1.000
_cell.length_c   1.000
_cell.angle_alpha   90.00
_cell.angle_beta   90.00
_cell.angle_gamma   90.00
#
_symmetry.space_group_name_H-M   'P 1'
#
loop_
_entity.id
_entity.type
_entity.pdbx_description
1 polymer ?
#
loop_
_entity_poly.entity_id
_entity_poly.type
_entity_poly.pdbx_seq_one_letter_code
_entity_poly.pdbx_strand_id
1 'polypeptide(L)' 'MSEEVLDEDCDDCGTALIRIGEDDLANSHNCPVVTCPSCLTTVRRER' A
#
# COMPACT_ATOMS: atom_id res chain seq x y z
N MET A 1 6.24 -7.16 10.15
CA MET A 1 6.09 -6.02 9.25
C MET A 1 6.57 -6.50 7.91
N SER A 2 5.61 -6.89 7.06
CA SER A 2 5.84 -7.46 5.74
C SER A 2 5.25 -6.48 4.72
N GLU A 3 5.95 -5.37 4.55
CA GLU A 3 5.65 -4.35 3.54
C GLU A 3 6.44 -4.69 2.29
N GLU A 4 5.74 -4.87 1.16
CA GLU A 4 6.37 -5.12 -0.13
C GLU A 4 6.29 -3.86 -0.99
N VAL A 5 7.43 -3.38 -1.47
CA VAL A 5 7.45 -2.25 -2.41
C VAL A 5 7.04 -2.76 -3.80
N LEU A 6 6.05 -2.13 -4.40
CA LEU A 6 5.59 -2.45 -5.74
C LEU A 6 6.44 -1.72 -6.79
N ASP A 7 6.57 -2.34 -7.96
CA ASP A 7 7.15 -1.74 -9.18
C ASP A 7 6.19 -0.74 -9.85
N GLU A 8 5.17 -0.28 -9.14
CA GLU A 8 4.23 0.76 -9.57
C GLU A 8 4.46 2.02 -8.73
N ASP A 9 4.59 3.16 -9.39
CA ASP A 9 4.63 4.47 -8.75
C ASP A 9 3.25 5.10 -8.63
N CYS A 10 3.07 5.92 -7.60
CA CYS A 10 1.85 6.69 -7.42
C CYS A 10 1.79 7.81 -8.48
N ASP A 11 0.79 7.79 -9.36
CA ASP A 11 0.59 8.80 -10.41
C ASP A 11 0.65 10.26 -9.91
N ASP A 12 0.26 10.50 -8.66
CA ASP A 12 0.17 11.85 -8.08
C ASP A 12 1.53 12.39 -7.57
N CYS A 13 2.31 11.57 -6.86
CA CYS A 13 3.57 11.98 -6.23
C CYS A 13 4.82 11.26 -6.75
N GLY A 14 4.69 10.33 -7.70
CA GLY A 14 5.80 9.54 -8.27
C GLY A 14 6.53 8.66 -7.25
N THR A 15 5.96 8.46 -6.06
CA THR A 15 6.54 7.62 -5.01
C THR A 15 6.15 6.17 -5.23
N ALA A 16 7.07 5.24 -5.00
CA ALA A 16 6.78 3.81 -5.08
C ALA A 16 5.63 3.42 -4.14
N LEU A 17 4.66 2.71 -4.70
CA LEU A 17 3.55 2.17 -3.93
C LEU A 17 4.05 1.03 -3.04
N ILE A 18 3.45 0.88 -1.87
CA ILE A 18 3.72 -0.23 -0.97
C ILE A 18 2.46 -1.07 -0.83
N ARG A 19 2.64 -2.38 -0.89
CA ARG A 19 1.62 -3.37 -0.57
C ARG A 19 1.78 -3.79 0.88
N ILE A 20 0.68 -3.72 1.61
CA ILE A 20 0.57 -4.13 3.00
C ILE A 20 -0.32 -5.38 3.01
N GLY A 21 0.24 -6.50 3.44
CA GLY A 21 -0.49 -7.77 3.57
C GLY A 21 -1.59 -7.72 4.63
N GLU A 22 -2.55 -8.63 4.56
CA GLU A 22 -3.65 -8.73 5.55
C GLU A 22 -3.17 -9.04 6.97
N ASP A 23 -2.03 -9.71 7.11
CA ASP A 23 -1.44 -10.12 8.38
C ASP A 23 -0.62 -9.00 9.05
N ASP A 24 -0.47 -7.86 8.38
CA ASP A 24 0.31 -6.75 8.91
C ASP A 24 -0.45 -5.99 10.00
N LEU A 25 0.21 -5.73 11.13
CA LEU A 25 -0.37 -5.00 12.26
C LEU A 25 -0.79 -3.57 11.91
N ALA A 26 -0.15 -2.97 10.89
CA ALA A 26 -0.54 -1.66 10.38
C ALA A 26 -1.80 -1.71 9.48
N ASN A 27 -2.20 -2.92 9.04
CA ASN A 27 -3.33 -3.11 8.16
C ASN A 27 -4.63 -3.40 8.93
N SER A 28 -5.43 -2.35 9.15
CA SER A 28 -6.73 -2.48 9.81
C SER A 28 -7.84 -3.02 8.89
N HIS A 29 -7.53 -3.33 7.61
CA HIS A 29 -8.53 -3.70 6.61
C HIS A 29 -8.72 -5.22 6.45
N ASN A 30 -7.97 -6.05 7.18
CA ASN A 30 -8.02 -7.53 7.11
C ASN A 30 -7.98 -8.09 5.67
N CYS A 31 -7.36 -7.35 4.75
CA CYS A 31 -7.23 -7.65 3.32
C CYS A 31 -5.97 -6.95 2.82
N PRO A 32 -5.26 -7.49 1.82
CA PRO A 32 -4.11 -6.81 1.23
C PRO A 32 -4.51 -5.44 0.67
N VAL A 33 -3.78 -4.41 1.08
CA VAL A 33 -3.99 -3.03 0.62
C VAL A 33 -2.73 -2.47 0.00
N VAL A 34 -2.89 -1.74 -1.08
CA VAL A 34 -1.82 -0.96 -1.70
C VAL A 34 -2.00 0.48 -1.27
N THR A 35 -0.96 1.08 -0.71
CA THR A 35 -0.94 2.48 -0.29
C THR A 35 0.31 3.19 -0.77
N CYS A 36 0.21 4.51 -0.95
CA CYS A 36 1.37 5.35 -1.18
C CYS A 36 1.85 5.94 0.16
N PRO A 37 3.10 5.73 0.60
CA PRO A 37 3.58 6.25 1.88
C PRO A 37 3.75 7.78 1.90
N SER A 38 3.98 8.39 0.73
CA SER A 38 4.16 9.85 0.61
C SER A 38 2.82 10.60 0.56
N CYS A 39 1.91 10.12 -0.29
CA CYS A 39 0.61 10.72 -0.49
C CYS A 39 -0.43 10.30 0.59
N LEU A 40 -0.40 9.04 1.04
CA LEU A 40 -1.41 8.37 1.88
C LEU A 40 -2.86 8.44 1.34
N THR A 41 -3.07 9.08 0.19
CA THR A 41 -4.37 9.28 -0.47
C THR A 41 -4.80 8.08 -1.31
N THR A 42 -3.86 7.27 -1.78
CA THR A 42 -4.10 6.20 -2.75
C THR A 42 -4.19 4.86 -2.04
N VAL A 43 -5.34 4.54 -1.41
CA VAL A 43 -5.57 3.21 -0.81
C VAL A 43 -6.42 2.36 -1.76
N ARG A 44 -5.80 1.36 -2.40
CA ARG A 44 -6.50 0.36 -3.22
C ARG A 44 -6.56 -0.97 -2.48
N ARG A 45 -7.76 -1.52 -2.33
CA ARG A 45 -7.95 -2.88 -1.80
C ARG A 45 -7.81 -3.87 -2.95
N GLU A 46 -6.88 -4.80 -2.84
CA GLU A 46 -6.87 -5.97 -3.72
C GLU A 46 -7.87 -7.00 -3.16
N ARG A 47 -8.76 -7.50 -4.02
CA ARG A 47 -9.82 -8.46 -3.66
C ARG A 47 -9.64 -9.75 -4.46
#